data_AF-A0A384LAA3-F1
#
_entry.id   AF-A0A384LAA3-F1
#
_cell.length_a   1.000
_cell.length_b   1.000
_cell.length_c   1.000
_cell.angle_alpha   90.00
_cell.angle_beta   90.00
_cell.angle_gamma   90.00
#
_symmetry.space_group_name_H-M   'P 1'
#
loop_
_entity.id
_entity.type
_entity.pdbx_description
1 polymer ?
#
loop_
_entity_poly.entity_id
_entity_poly.type
_entity_poly.pdbx_seq_one_letter_code
_entity_poly.pdbx_strand_id
1 'polypeptide(L)'
;MSADRALLDEALERGEEEGGNVEFKERLTRAVHLSDGRMESLAAQLRHRVLSGDGVATYVVGVTDDGGIAGIPPDDFSETMDVLSLLAEEAGAHIEDVETWGVGDSVERGLVGVATIREGAMLDVDDDHIVVGTAGHVDHGKSTLVGSLVTGQADNGNGSTRSFLDVQPHEVERGLSADLSYAVYGFSDDGPVHMRNPHRKSDRAQIVQEADRLVSFVDTVGHEPWLRTTIRGLVGQRLDYGLLVVAADDGPTRTTREHLGILLAMELPTVVAITKVDAVSEERAAEVEREVERLLRDVGRTPLSVERHGVEAAVEEISESVVPLFPTSAVTMDGLDDLDQLFESLPKRSAAEGDFKMYIDRTYSVTGVGAVASGTVNSGAVEAGDELLLGPMSDGEFREVEVRSIEMHYHRVDRANAGRIVGIALKGVRESEIERGMVLLPADAEPTSVREFEADVIVLNHPTRIQEGYEPVVHLETISEAAVFHPDGGRLLPGDTGTTRVEFKFRSYFVEEGQRFVFREGRSKGVGTVTKVD
;
A
#
# COMPACT_ATOMS: atom_id res chain seq x y z
N MET A 1 11.62 14.41 17.95
CA MET A 1 12.05 14.67 19.35
C MET A 1 10.91 15.34 20.08
N SER A 2 10.19 14.56 20.89
CA SER A 2 9.19 15.10 21.81
C SER A 2 9.89 16.00 22.83
N ALA A 3 9.32 17.18 23.09
CA ALA A 3 9.79 18.04 24.18
C ALA A 3 9.30 17.54 25.55
N ASP A 4 8.35 16.60 25.55
CA ASP A 4 7.77 15.99 26.74
C ASP A 4 8.56 14.74 27.12
N ARG A 5 8.98 14.67 28.39
CA ARG A 5 9.72 13.55 29.00
C ARG A 5 8.87 12.77 29.99
N ALA A 6 7.56 13.04 30.07
CA ALA A 6 6.68 12.42 31.04
C ALA A 6 6.77 10.89 31.07
N LEU A 7 6.86 10.23 29.91
CA LEU A 7 6.99 8.76 29.84
C LEU A 7 8.32 8.23 30.37
N LEU A 8 9.42 8.93 30.10
CA LEU A 8 10.73 8.60 30.66
C LEU A 8 10.72 8.78 32.18
N ASP A 9 10.22 9.93 32.64
CA ASP A 9 10.18 10.25 34.08
C ASP A 9 9.28 9.24 34.82
N GLU A 10 8.12 8.88 34.26
CA GLU A 10 7.22 7.87 34.83
C GLU A 10 7.85 6.47 34.86
N ALA A 11 8.55 6.06 33.79
CA ALA A 11 9.24 4.77 33.75
C ALA A 11 10.40 4.70 34.77
N LEU A 12 11.13 5.81 34.93
CA LEU A 12 12.19 5.94 35.94
C LEU A 12 11.64 5.95 37.37
N GLU A 13 10.49 6.58 37.60
CA GLU A 13 9.80 6.59 38.90
C GLU A 13 9.26 5.22 39.30
N ARG A 14 8.73 4.44 38.33
CA ARG A 14 8.30 3.06 38.55
C ARG A 14 9.49 2.15 38.90
N GLY A 15 10.64 2.39 38.30
CA GLY A 15 11.87 1.67 38.60
C GLY A 15 11.90 0.25 38.02
N GLU A 16 13.08 -0.36 38.00
CA GLU A 16 13.22 -1.78 37.69
C GLU A 16 12.79 -2.62 38.90
N GLU A 17 11.77 -3.46 38.73
CA GLU A 17 11.30 -4.40 39.74
C GLU A 17 11.63 -5.85 39.34
N GLU A 18 12.08 -6.65 40.31
CA GLU A 18 12.35 -8.08 40.12
C GLU A 18 11.02 -8.82 39.86
N GLY A 19 10.81 -9.24 38.61
CA GLY A 19 9.55 -9.86 38.16
C GLY A 19 8.45 -8.88 37.71
N GLY A 20 8.72 -7.57 37.74
CA GLY A 20 7.81 -6.54 37.19
C GLY A 20 7.92 -6.42 35.66
N ASN A 21 7.18 -5.49 35.07
CA ASN A 21 7.15 -5.31 33.62
C ASN A 21 8.11 -4.22 33.09
N VAL A 22 8.88 -3.56 33.97
CA VAL A 22 9.88 -2.54 33.59
C VAL A 22 11.30 -3.09 33.73
N GLU A 23 12.14 -2.94 32.70
CA GLU A 23 13.56 -3.31 32.67
C GLU A 23 14.44 -2.10 32.33
N PHE A 24 15.55 -1.91 33.03
CA PHE A 24 16.56 -0.92 32.66
C PHE A 24 17.74 -1.58 31.94
N LYS A 25 18.23 -0.92 30.89
CA LYS A 25 19.42 -1.35 30.14
C LYS A 25 20.25 -0.15 29.74
N GLU A 26 21.54 -0.19 30.06
CA GLU A 26 22.45 0.81 29.55
C GLU A 26 22.64 0.61 28.04
N ARG A 27 22.89 -0.63 27.60
CA ARG A 27 23.08 -1.00 26.20
C ARG A 27 22.88 -2.51 25.99
N LEU A 28 22.41 -2.91 24.81
CA LEU A 28 22.46 -4.29 24.32
C LEU A 28 23.38 -4.36 23.10
N THR A 29 24.06 -5.49 22.92
CA THR A 29 25.02 -5.70 21.82
C THR A 29 24.90 -7.10 21.27
N ARG A 30 25.08 -7.26 19.96
CA ARG A 30 24.95 -8.57 19.29
C ARG A 30 25.95 -9.57 19.85
N ALA A 31 27.20 -9.14 20.01
CA ALA A 31 28.29 -10.01 20.47
C ALA A 31 28.11 -10.60 21.88
N VAL A 32 27.40 -9.90 22.77
CA VAL A 32 27.24 -10.31 24.17
C VAL A 32 25.85 -10.88 24.43
N HIS A 33 24.81 -10.28 23.87
CA HIS A 33 23.43 -10.60 24.24
C HIS A 33 22.77 -11.61 23.30
N LEU A 34 23.32 -11.80 22.10
CA LEU A 34 22.87 -12.82 21.14
C LEU A 34 23.78 -14.05 21.10
N SER A 35 24.71 -14.20 22.04
CA SER A 35 25.54 -15.41 22.13
C SER A 35 24.69 -16.61 22.57
N ASP A 36 25.02 -17.81 22.06
CA ASP A 36 24.33 -19.07 22.37
C ASP A 36 24.00 -19.24 23.87
N GLY A 37 22.73 -19.52 24.17
CA GLY A 37 22.18 -19.68 25.52
C GLY A 37 21.91 -18.39 26.31
N ARG A 38 22.55 -17.26 25.97
CA ARG A 38 22.24 -15.96 26.59
C ARG A 38 21.00 -15.32 25.98
N MET A 39 20.84 -15.44 24.66
CA MET A 39 19.64 -14.98 23.95
C MET A 39 18.38 -15.64 24.52
N GLU A 40 18.38 -16.97 24.63
CA GLU A 40 17.27 -17.77 25.18
C GLU A 40 16.90 -17.33 26.60
N SER A 41 17.91 -17.07 27.44
CA SER A 41 17.68 -16.60 28.81
C SER A 41 17.06 -15.21 28.86
N LEU A 42 17.50 -14.29 28.00
CA LEU A 42 16.98 -12.92 27.93
C LEU A 42 15.57 -12.89 27.32
N ALA A 43 15.31 -13.71 26.30
CA ALA A 43 13.98 -13.85 25.71
C ALA A 43 12.99 -14.45 26.73
N ALA A 44 13.40 -15.45 27.51
CA ALA A 44 12.57 -15.99 28.59
C ALA A 44 12.26 -14.94 29.67
N GLN A 45 13.23 -14.09 30.02
CA GLN A 45 13.05 -12.99 30.95
C GLN A 45 12.06 -11.95 30.38
N LEU A 46 12.24 -11.54 29.12
CA LEU A 46 11.36 -10.60 28.43
C LEU A 46 9.93 -11.13 28.36
N ARG A 47 9.75 -12.40 27.96
CA ARG A 47 8.44 -13.08 27.94
C ARG A 47 7.78 -13.03 29.31
N HIS A 48 8.53 -13.29 30.37
CA HIS A 48 8.01 -13.21 31.74
C HIS A 48 7.56 -11.79 32.09
N ARG A 49 8.32 -10.75 31.72
CA ARG A 49 7.96 -9.36 31.99
C ARG A 49 6.70 -8.93 31.25
N VAL A 50 6.56 -9.33 29.99
CA VAL A 50 5.35 -9.08 29.18
C VAL A 50 4.13 -9.70 29.85
N LEU A 51 4.23 -10.97 30.27
CA LEU A 51 3.15 -11.65 30.99
C LEU A 51 2.83 -10.99 32.35
N SER A 52 3.84 -10.52 33.08
CA SER A 52 3.65 -9.81 34.35
C SER A 52 2.99 -8.44 34.20
N GLY A 53 3.05 -7.84 33.01
CA GLY A 53 2.48 -6.53 32.70
C GLY A 53 1.20 -6.59 31.87
N ASP A 54 0.42 -7.66 31.99
CA ASP A 54 -0.82 -7.87 31.23
C ASP A 54 -0.64 -7.73 29.71
N GLY A 55 0.45 -8.31 29.20
CA GLY A 55 0.81 -8.31 27.78
C GLY A 55 1.69 -7.12 27.37
N VAL A 56 2.19 -6.30 28.30
CA VAL A 56 3.06 -5.15 28.00
C VAL A 56 4.27 -5.08 28.94
N ALA A 57 5.46 -4.95 28.38
CA ALA A 57 6.70 -4.63 29.10
C ALA A 57 7.30 -3.30 28.63
N THR A 58 8.08 -2.65 29.48
CA THR A 58 8.74 -1.37 29.21
C THR A 58 10.24 -1.53 29.40
N TYR A 59 11.02 -1.24 28.37
CA TYR A 59 12.49 -1.27 28.42
C TYR A 59 13.02 0.16 28.34
N VAL A 60 13.68 0.61 29.40
CA VAL A 60 14.31 1.93 29.44
C VAL A 60 15.79 1.77 29.08
N VAL A 61 16.15 2.27 27.89
CA VAL A 61 17.45 2.09 27.25
C VAL A 61 18.31 3.35 27.41
N GLY A 62 19.61 3.19 27.63
CA GLY A 62 20.54 4.30 27.91
C GLY A 62 20.47 4.75 29.36
N VAL A 63 20.06 3.86 30.26
CA VAL A 63 19.92 4.09 31.71
C VAL A 63 20.68 3.01 32.46
N THR A 64 21.33 3.37 33.56
CA THR A 64 21.98 2.42 34.46
C THR A 64 20.95 1.61 35.25
N ASP A 65 21.36 0.48 35.82
CA ASP A 65 20.49 -0.43 36.59
C ASP A 65 19.84 0.27 37.83
N ASP A 66 20.38 1.40 38.29
CA ASP A 66 19.83 2.21 39.37
C ASP A 66 18.95 3.39 38.89
N GLY A 67 18.62 3.45 37.59
CA GLY A 67 17.77 4.49 37.01
C GLY A 67 18.50 5.79 36.66
N GLY A 68 19.83 5.79 36.65
CA GLY A 68 20.64 6.93 36.24
C GLY A 68 20.69 7.08 34.72
N ILE A 69 20.39 8.28 34.20
CA ILE A 69 20.47 8.54 32.76
C ILE A 69 21.94 8.55 32.32
N ALA A 70 22.38 7.48 31.65
CA ALA A 70 23.72 7.36 31.10
C ALA A 70 23.81 8.06 29.73
N GLY A 71 22.84 7.80 28.86
CA GLY A 71 22.83 8.22 27.47
C GLY A 71 23.89 7.48 26.64
N ILE A 72 23.48 6.79 25.58
CA ILE A 72 24.39 6.04 24.70
C ILE A 72 24.49 6.68 23.30
N PRO A 73 25.62 6.54 22.58
CA PRO A 73 25.75 7.04 21.21
C PRO A 73 24.63 6.54 20.28
N PRO A 74 24.21 7.31 19.26
CA PRO A 74 23.14 6.92 18.35
C PRO A 74 23.32 5.55 17.67
N ASP A 75 24.54 5.23 17.24
CA ASP A 75 24.85 3.94 16.62
C ASP A 75 24.69 2.78 17.61
N ASP A 76 25.08 3.00 18.86
CA ASP A 76 24.96 2.03 19.95
C ASP A 76 23.49 1.85 20.39
N PHE A 77 22.70 2.93 20.33
CA PHE A 77 21.26 2.88 20.55
C PHE A 77 20.58 2.07 19.46
N SER A 78 20.95 2.29 18.19
CA SER A 78 20.44 1.50 17.06
C SER A 78 20.73 0.01 17.25
N GLU A 79 21.99 -0.35 17.55
CA GLU A 79 22.34 -1.75 17.82
C GLU A 79 21.55 -2.34 19.00
N THR A 80 21.31 -1.53 20.04
CA THR A 80 20.53 -1.97 21.21
C THR A 80 19.09 -2.30 20.82
N MET A 81 18.48 -1.48 19.95
CA MET A 81 17.13 -1.71 19.46
C MET A 81 17.05 -2.97 18.58
N ASP A 82 18.02 -3.20 17.70
CA ASP A 82 18.08 -4.44 16.90
C ASP A 82 18.11 -5.69 17.79
N VAL A 83 18.96 -5.67 18.81
CA VAL A 83 19.09 -6.79 19.74
C VAL A 83 17.81 -6.97 20.55
N LEU A 84 17.19 -5.88 21.00
CA LEU A 84 15.93 -5.94 21.73
C LEU A 84 14.79 -6.49 20.86
N SER A 85 14.77 -6.15 19.57
CA SER A 85 13.78 -6.65 18.61
C SER A 85 13.90 -8.17 18.47
N LEU A 86 15.11 -8.70 18.26
CA LEU A 86 15.36 -10.15 18.20
C LEU A 86 15.00 -10.88 19.50
N LEU A 87 15.22 -10.24 20.66
CA LEU A 87 14.82 -10.81 21.95
C LEU A 87 13.31 -10.82 22.12
N ALA A 88 12.61 -9.78 21.65
CA ALA A 88 11.15 -9.70 21.68
C ALA A 88 10.54 -10.78 20.78
N GLU A 89 11.06 -10.95 19.57
CA GLU A 89 10.62 -11.97 18.61
C GLU A 89 10.75 -13.38 19.20
N GLU A 90 11.92 -13.74 19.72
CA GLU A 90 12.15 -15.03 20.40
C GLU A 90 11.23 -15.20 21.63
N ALA A 91 10.84 -14.10 22.27
CA ALA A 91 9.91 -14.10 23.39
C ALA A 91 8.44 -14.24 22.98
N GLY A 92 8.09 -14.14 21.69
CA GLY A 92 6.70 -14.10 21.20
C GLY A 92 6.04 -12.73 21.42
N ALA A 93 6.83 -11.67 21.31
CA ALA A 93 6.46 -10.27 21.52
C ALA A 93 7.05 -9.39 20.40
N HIS A 94 6.70 -8.11 20.38
CA HIS A 94 7.31 -7.12 19.48
C HIS A 94 7.46 -5.75 20.16
N ILE A 95 8.28 -4.88 19.60
CA ILE A 95 8.43 -3.50 20.06
C ILE A 95 7.28 -2.67 19.45
N GLU A 96 6.33 -2.23 20.28
CA GLU A 96 5.14 -1.45 19.88
C GLU A 96 5.50 0.02 19.60
N ASP A 97 6.37 0.61 20.42
CA ASP A 97 6.79 2.01 20.30
C ASP A 97 8.17 2.25 20.92
N VAL A 98 8.87 3.28 20.44
CA VAL A 98 10.16 3.72 20.98
C VAL A 98 10.22 5.25 21.01
N GLU A 99 10.18 5.81 22.22
CA GLU A 99 10.43 7.23 22.41
C GLU A 99 11.90 7.48 22.78
N THR A 100 12.50 8.53 22.20
CA THR A 100 13.91 8.85 22.41
C THR A 100 14.13 10.32 22.75
N TRP A 101 15.09 10.57 23.64
CA TRP A 101 15.51 11.89 24.07
C TRP A 101 17.03 12.03 24.03
N GLY A 102 17.50 13.17 23.55
CA GLY A 102 18.92 13.52 23.62
C GLY A 102 19.34 13.93 25.04
N VAL A 103 20.50 13.47 25.47
CA VAL A 103 21.12 13.74 26.77
C VAL A 103 22.53 14.28 26.54
N GLY A 104 22.87 15.38 27.22
CA GLY A 104 24.19 16.04 27.15
C GLY A 104 24.23 17.33 26.32
N ASP A 105 25.12 18.25 26.73
CA ASP A 105 25.26 19.61 26.17
C ASP A 105 26.34 19.73 25.06
N SER A 106 26.92 18.62 24.61
CA SER A 106 28.07 18.63 23.69
C SER A 106 27.80 17.98 22.33
N VAL A 107 28.79 18.02 21.43
CA VAL A 107 28.70 17.69 20.00
C VAL A 107 28.35 16.20 19.74
N GLU A 108 28.58 15.33 20.73
CA GLU A 108 28.10 13.95 20.77
C GLU A 108 26.97 13.85 21.81
N ARG A 109 25.73 14.09 21.37
CA ARG A 109 24.55 13.89 22.23
C ARG A 109 24.25 12.40 22.33
N GLY A 110 24.29 11.86 23.53
CA GLY A 110 23.81 10.51 23.81
C GLY A 110 22.29 10.45 23.75
N LEU A 111 21.73 9.26 23.53
CA LEU A 111 20.31 8.98 23.51
C LEU A 111 19.93 8.14 24.73
N VAL A 112 18.79 8.49 25.31
CA VAL A 112 18.02 7.64 26.22
C VAL A 112 16.67 7.38 25.55
N GLY A 113 16.09 6.21 25.78
CA GLY A 113 14.79 5.90 25.21
C GLY A 113 13.97 4.95 26.05
N VAL A 114 12.67 4.93 25.80
CA VAL A 114 11.70 4.01 26.39
C VAL A 114 11.12 3.22 25.24
N ALA A 115 11.33 1.90 25.26
CA ALA A 115 10.74 0.96 24.32
C ALA A 115 9.57 0.24 25.00
N THR A 116 8.39 0.30 24.40
CA THR A 116 7.22 -0.47 24.82
C THR A 116 7.22 -1.78 24.05
N ILE A 117 7.17 -2.91 24.75
CA ILE A 117 7.16 -4.25 24.19
C ILE A 117 5.79 -4.87 24.48
N ARG A 118 5.15 -5.44 23.48
CA ARG A 118 3.80 -6.00 23.60
C ARG A 118 3.77 -7.48 23.22
N GLU A 119 2.94 -8.25 23.93
CA GLU A 119 2.64 -9.65 23.63
C GLU A 119 2.01 -9.80 22.25
N GLY A 120 2.36 -10.90 21.59
CA GLY A 120 1.98 -11.17 20.22
C GLY A 120 3.21 -11.06 19.34
N ALA A 121 3.34 -12.01 18.41
CA ALA A 121 4.25 -11.82 17.28
C ALA A 121 3.98 -10.42 16.68
N MET A 122 5.00 -9.73 16.16
CA MET A 122 4.69 -8.81 15.06
C MET A 122 3.84 -9.65 14.15
N LEU A 123 2.57 -9.29 13.98
CA LEU A 123 1.68 -10.06 13.16
C LEU A 123 2.46 -10.38 11.88
N ASP A 124 2.55 -11.66 11.52
CA ASP A 124 2.78 -12.05 10.14
C ASP A 124 1.54 -11.58 9.35
N VAL A 125 1.30 -10.25 9.32
CA VAL A 125 0.25 -9.61 8.53
C VAL A 125 0.53 -9.83 7.03
N ASP A 126 1.61 -10.53 6.69
CA ASP A 126 2.09 -10.73 5.34
C ASP A 126 1.11 -11.51 4.48
N ASP A 127 0.35 -12.45 5.05
CA ASP A 127 -0.65 -13.21 4.28
C ASP A 127 -2.07 -12.61 4.35
N ASP A 128 -2.33 -11.67 5.26
CA ASP A 128 -3.67 -11.11 5.55
C ASP A 128 -3.79 -9.61 5.26
N HIS A 129 -2.98 -9.07 4.34
CA HIS A 129 -3.16 -7.72 3.81
C HIS A 129 -3.55 -7.73 2.34
N ILE A 130 -4.75 -7.22 2.05
CA ILE A 130 -5.25 -7.05 0.68
C ILE A 130 -5.24 -5.58 0.26
N VAL A 131 -4.94 -5.34 -1.01
CA VAL A 131 -4.96 -4.02 -1.64
C VAL A 131 -6.10 -3.95 -2.66
N VAL A 132 -7.02 -3.00 -2.46
CA VAL A 132 -8.21 -2.82 -3.28
C VAL A 132 -8.14 -1.49 -4.02
N GLY A 133 -8.16 -1.52 -5.35
CA GLY A 133 -8.20 -0.30 -6.16
C GLY A 133 -9.63 0.10 -6.51
N THR A 134 -10.02 1.33 -6.18
CA THR A 134 -11.34 1.83 -6.59
C THR A 134 -11.32 2.22 -8.06
N ALA A 135 -12.45 2.08 -8.76
CA ALA A 135 -12.62 2.57 -10.11
C ALA A 135 -14.07 2.97 -10.36
N GLY A 136 -14.31 4.00 -11.16
CA GLY A 136 -15.68 4.44 -11.48
C GLY A 136 -15.76 5.91 -11.87
N HIS A 137 -16.93 6.35 -12.35
CA HIS A 137 -17.13 7.72 -12.80
C HIS A 137 -17.01 8.74 -11.65
N VAL A 138 -16.82 10.02 -12.01
CA VAL A 138 -16.92 11.13 -11.04
C VAL A 138 -18.32 11.13 -10.41
N ASP A 139 -18.43 11.56 -9.16
CA ASP A 139 -19.68 11.66 -8.41
C ASP A 139 -20.44 10.35 -8.16
N HIS A 140 -19.89 9.19 -8.55
CA HIS A 140 -20.42 7.88 -8.17
C HIS A 140 -20.13 7.51 -6.70
N GLY A 141 -19.41 8.34 -5.96
CA GLY A 141 -19.20 8.13 -4.52
C GLY A 141 -18.09 7.14 -4.15
N LYS A 142 -17.07 6.91 -5.01
CA LYS A 142 -15.89 6.07 -4.69
C LYS A 142 -15.25 6.45 -3.36
N SER A 143 -14.78 7.68 -3.28
CA SER A 143 -14.08 8.22 -2.12
C SER A 143 -14.99 8.35 -0.90
N THR A 144 -16.28 8.61 -1.11
CA THR A 144 -17.30 8.63 -0.04
C THR A 144 -17.50 7.24 0.55
N LEU A 145 -17.62 6.21 -0.30
CA LEU A 145 -17.76 4.81 0.12
C LEU A 145 -16.53 4.35 0.91
N VAL A 146 -15.31 4.58 0.37
CA VAL A 146 -14.07 4.24 1.08
C VAL A 146 -13.96 5.00 2.39
N GLY A 147 -14.30 6.30 2.41
CA GLY A 147 -14.30 7.10 3.63
C GLY A 147 -15.25 6.54 4.70
N SER A 148 -16.45 6.12 4.32
CA SER A 148 -17.42 5.51 5.23
C SER A 148 -16.95 4.15 5.76
N LEU A 149 -16.38 3.28 4.93
CA LEU A 149 -15.82 1.99 5.36
C LEU A 149 -14.68 2.20 6.38
N VAL A 150 -13.72 3.05 6.03
CA VAL A 150 -12.53 3.31 6.86
C VAL A 150 -12.87 3.95 8.20
N THR A 151 -13.92 4.77 8.27
CA THR A 151 -14.30 5.48 9.50
C THR A 151 -15.44 4.85 10.29
N GLY A 152 -16.19 3.93 9.68
CA GLY A 152 -17.45 3.43 10.21
C GLY A 152 -18.52 4.53 10.34
N GLN A 153 -18.37 5.65 9.63
CA GLN A 153 -19.27 6.80 9.74
C GLN A 153 -20.14 6.97 8.49
N ALA A 154 -21.41 7.28 8.75
CA ALA A 154 -22.36 7.68 7.72
C ALA A 154 -21.95 9.01 7.09
N ASP A 155 -22.04 9.09 5.77
CA ASP A 155 -21.89 10.34 5.03
C ASP A 155 -23.13 11.24 5.20
N ASN A 156 -22.91 12.55 5.15
CA ASN A 156 -23.99 13.54 5.22
C ASN A 156 -24.69 13.80 3.87
N GLY A 157 -24.44 12.97 2.85
CA GLY A 157 -24.94 13.11 1.48
C GLY A 157 -24.23 14.19 0.66
N ASN A 158 -23.26 14.90 1.24
CA ASN A 158 -22.44 15.92 0.58
C ASN A 158 -20.95 15.56 0.58
N GLY A 159 -20.59 14.30 0.86
CA GLY A 159 -19.20 13.83 0.83
C GLY A 159 -18.37 14.31 2.02
N SER A 160 -18.96 14.42 3.21
CA SER A 160 -18.20 14.58 4.46
C SER A 160 -17.14 13.49 4.63
N THR A 161 -17.44 12.24 4.28
CA THR A 161 -16.49 11.13 4.43
C THR A 161 -15.40 11.15 3.36
N ARG A 162 -15.67 11.67 2.15
CA ARG A 162 -14.63 11.93 1.13
C ARG A 162 -13.53 12.85 1.67
N SER A 163 -13.89 13.86 2.45
CA SER A 163 -12.93 14.87 2.94
C SER A 163 -11.77 14.27 3.76
N PHE A 164 -11.94 13.04 4.26
CA PHE A 164 -10.92 12.27 4.96
C PHE A 164 -9.83 11.70 4.03
N LEU A 165 -10.14 11.56 2.75
CA LEU A 165 -9.24 11.07 1.72
C LEU A 165 -8.61 12.18 0.89
N ASP A 166 -9.20 13.38 0.90
CA ASP A 166 -8.67 14.56 0.21
C ASP A 166 -7.37 15.02 0.91
N VAL A 167 -6.23 14.85 0.25
CA VAL A 167 -4.89 15.13 0.80
C VAL A 167 -4.47 16.57 0.51
N GLN A 168 -5.02 17.18 -0.55
CA GLN A 168 -4.65 18.51 -1.00
C GLN A 168 -5.72 19.57 -0.66
N PRO A 169 -5.34 20.79 -0.27
CA PRO A 169 -6.30 21.86 0.05
C PRO A 169 -7.30 22.18 -1.07
N HIS A 170 -6.87 22.03 -2.33
CA HIS A 170 -7.73 22.29 -3.50
C HIS A 170 -8.71 21.15 -3.82
N GLU A 171 -8.44 19.92 -3.35
CA GLU A 171 -9.39 18.80 -3.45
C GLU A 171 -10.58 19.06 -2.54
N VAL A 172 -10.32 19.52 -1.31
CA VAL A 172 -11.34 19.91 -0.33
C VAL A 172 -12.16 21.10 -0.80
N GLU A 173 -11.51 22.16 -1.31
CA GLU A 173 -12.20 23.38 -1.78
C GLU A 173 -13.14 23.12 -2.97
N ARG A 174 -12.71 22.27 -3.90
CA ARG A 174 -13.46 21.98 -5.13
C ARG A 174 -14.38 20.77 -5.03
N GLY A 175 -14.20 19.96 -3.99
CA GLY A 175 -14.86 18.68 -3.82
C GLY A 175 -14.54 17.65 -4.91
N LEU A 176 -13.30 17.66 -5.41
CA LEU A 176 -12.84 16.78 -6.48
C LEU A 176 -11.45 16.26 -6.16
N SER A 177 -11.31 14.94 -6.03
CA SER A 177 -10.00 14.29 -5.85
C SER A 177 -9.14 14.47 -7.12
N ALA A 178 -7.86 14.78 -6.95
CA ALA A 178 -6.93 15.15 -8.02
C ALA A 178 -5.72 14.22 -8.11
N ASP A 179 -5.34 13.57 -7.01
CA ASP A 179 -4.32 12.53 -6.98
C ASP A 179 -4.83 11.24 -6.29
N LEU A 180 -4.02 10.18 -6.33
CA LEU A 180 -4.30 8.94 -5.60
C LEU A 180 -4.28 9.20 -4.09
N SER A 181 -5.33 8.70 -3.43
CA SER A 181 -5.40 8.63 -1.97
C SER A 181 -5.23 7.19 -1.51
N TYR A 182 -4.55 7.03 -0.39
CA TYR A 182 -4.34 5.74 0.25
C TYR A 182 -5.06 5.75 1.58
N ALA A 183 -6.00 4.84 1.74
CA ALA A 183 -6.73 4.63 2.98
C ALA A 183 -6.41 3.25 3.52
N VAL A 184 -6.32 3.13 4.85
CA VAL A 184 -6.10 1.87 5.53
C VAL A 184 -7.29 1.61 6.43
N TYR A 185 -7.70 0.36 6.45
CA TYR A 185 -8.80 -0.21 7.20
C TYR A 185 -8.33 -1.58 7.70
N GLY A 186 -8.93 -2.11 8.77
CA GLY A 186 -8.50 -3.39 9.31
C GLY A 186 -9.58 -4.09 10.10
N PHE A 187 -9.29 -5.31 10.52
CA PHE A 187 -10.17 -6.18 11.30
C PHE A 187 -9.40 -6.78 12.47
N SER A 188 -10.11 -6.98 13.58
CA SER A 188 -9.64 -7.78 14.71
C SER A 188 -10.68 -8.82 15.10
N ASP A 189 -10.39 -9.64 16.11
CA ASP A 189 -11.35 -10.58 16.71
C ASP A 189 -12.71 -9.92 17.12
N ASP A 190 -12.71 -8.62 17.42
CA ASP A 190 -13.89 -7.84 17.80
C ASP A 190 -14.63 -7.22 16.59
N GLY A 191 -14.14 -7.44 15.37
CA GLY A 191 -14.69 -6.96 14.10
C GLY A 191 -13.90 -5.81 13.47
N PRO A 192 -14.54 -4.96 12.63
CA PRO A 192 -13.92 -3.84 11.96
C PRO A 192 -13.20 -2.84 12.89
N VAL A 193 -11.93 -2.59 12.62
CA VAL A 193 -11.13 -1.54 13.29
C VAL A 193 -11.19 -0.28 12.45
N HIS A 194 -12.04 0.66 12.86
CA HIS A 194 -12.25 1.92 12.14
C HIS A 194 -11.35 3.06 12.63
N MET A 195 -10.98 3.94 11.71
CA MET A 195 -10.21 5.13 12.01
C MET A 195 -11.06 6.17 12.75
N ARG A 196 -10.68 6.49 13.99
CA ARG A 196 -11.41 7.43 14.87
C ARG A 196 -11.33 8.88 14.38
N ASN A 197 -10.14 9.36 14.05
CA ASN A 197 -9.91 10.68 13.49
C ASN A 197 -9.02 10.64 12.25
N PRO A 198 -9.60 10.75 11.05
CA PRO A 198 -8.87 10.64 9.79
C PRO A 198 -7.80 11.70 9.54
N HIS A 199 -7.88 12.83 10.25
CA HIS A 199 -6.91 13.92 10.14
C HIS A 199 -5.67 13.71 11.02
N ARG A 200 -5.66 12.67 11.88
CA ARG A 200 -4.54 12.33 12.73
C ARG A 200 -3.73 11.20 12.11
N LYS A 201 -2.45 11.46 11.86
CA LYS A 201 -1.51 10.46 11.34
C LYS A 201 -1.33 9.28 12.30
N SER A 202 -1.37 9.55 13.62
CA SER A 202 -1.31 8.52 14.67
C SER A 202 -2.44 7.50 14.58
N ASP A 203 -3.63 7.92 14.15
CA ASP A 203 -4.78 7.02 14.08
C ASP A 203 -4.63 6.02 12.91
N ARG A 204 -3.95 6.41 11.82
CA ARG A 204 -3.59 5.48 10.74
C ARG A 204 -2.56 4.46 11.20
N ALA A 205 -1.58 4.89 11.98
CA ALA A 205 -0.59 4.00 12.59
C ALA A 205 -1.26 3.01 13.56
N GLN A 206 -2.24 3.47 14.35
CA GLN A 206 -3.01 2.62 15.26
C GLN A 206 -3.73 1.48 14.52
N ILE A 207 -4.34 1.73 13.35
CA ILE A 207 -4.99 0.66 12.56
C ILE A 207 -3.97 -0.41 12.15
N VAL A 208 -2.78 0.00 11.70
CA VAL A 208 -1.72 -0.93 11.30
C VAL A 208 -1.22 -1.76 12.49
N GLN A 209 -1.25 -1.21 13.70
CA GLN A 209 -0.82 -1.88 14.93
C GLN A 209 -1.87 -2.82 15.52
N GLU A 210 -3.15 -2.44 15.49
CA GLU A 210 -4.22 -3.13 16.22
C GLU A 210 -4.96 -4.19 15.38
N ALA A 211 -4.87 -4.14 14.05
CA ALA A 211 -5.63 -5.01 13.18
C ALA A 211 -4.88 -6.32 12.86
N ASP A 212 -5.53 -7.46 13.08
CA ASP A 212 -5.04 -8.79 12.69
C ASP A 212 -5.01 -8.95 11.17
N ARG A 213 -5.94 -8.29 10.47
CA ARG A 213 -6.05 -8.27 9.00
C ARG A 213 -6.18 -6.83 8.50
N LEU A 214 -5.51 -6.53 7.40
CA LEU A 214 -5.51 -5.18 6.82
C LEU A 214 -6.13 -5.15 5.42
N VAL A 215 -6.74 -4.01 5.13
CA VAL A 215 -7.24 -3.64 3.80
C VAL A 215 -6.74 -2.24 3.46
N SER A 216 -5.93 -2.14 2.42
CA SER A 216 -5.54 -0.85 1.86
C SER A 216 -6.36 -0.52 0.63
N PHE A 217 -6.97 0.65 0.62
CA PHE A 217 -7.63 1.18 -0.56
C PHE A 217 -6.71 2.12 -1.32
N VAL A 218 -6.54 1.85 -2.62
CA VAL A 218 -6.01 2.81 -3.59
C VAL A 218 -7.19 3.52 -4.22
N ASP A 219 -7.58 4.65 -3.65
CA ASP A 219 -8.72 5.41 -4.17
C ASP A 219 -8.30 6.20 -5.41
N THR A 220 -8.93 5.87 -6.55
CA THR A 220 -8.61 6.48 -7.84
C THR A 220 -9.57 7.62 -8.19
N VAL A 221 -9.04 8.56 -8.98
CA VAL A 221 -9.82 9.70 -9.46
C VAL A 221 -10.85 9.24 -10.50
N GLY A 222 -12.06 9.81 -10.45
CA GLY A 222 -13.16 9.45 -11.37
C GLY A 222 -13.34 10.37 -12.59
N HIS A 223 -12.67 11.52 -12.60
CA HIS A 223 -12.90 12.56 -13.61
C HIS A 223 -12.01 12.33 -14.85
N GLU A 224 -12.58 12.37 -16.06
CA GLU A 224 -11.94 11.94 -17.31
C GLU A 224 -10.55 12.58 -17.59
N PRO A 225 -10.34 13.90 -17.41
CA PRO A 225 -9.02 14.54 -17.45
C PRO A 225 -7.92 13.90 -16.59
N TRP A 226 -8.28 13.22 -15.51
CA TRP A 226 -7.35 12.59 -14.56
C TRP A 226 -7.20 11.08 -14.78
N LEU A 227 -7.65 10.55 -15.92
CA LEU A 227 -7.49 9.13 -16.28
C LEU A 227 -6.05 8.64 -16.14
N ARG A 228 -5.04 9.50 -16.36
CA ARG A 228 -3.63 9.17 -16.09
C ARG A 228 -3.40 8.72 -14.65
N THR A 229 -4.01 9.42 -13.69
CA THR A 229 -3.93 9.11 -12.26
C THR A 229 -4.66 7.82 -11.94
N THR A 230 -5.83 7.58 -12.55
CA THR A 230 -6.56 6.32 -12.41
C THR A 230 -5.73 5.13 -12.89
N ILE A 231 -5.15 5.22 -14.10
CA ILE A 231 -4.31 4.16 -14.66
C ILE A 231 -3.09 3.92 -13.76
N ARG A 232 -2.46 4.98 -13.25
CA ARG A 232 -1.35 4.87 -12.29
C ARG A 232 -1.75 4.07 -11.03
N GLY A 233 -2.95 4.29 -10.49
CA GLY A 233 -3.45 3.56 -9.33
C GLY A 233 -3.77 2.10 -9.65
N LEU A 234 -4.37 1.84 -10.81
CA LEU A 234 -4.79 0.49 -11.19
C LEU A 234 -3.64 -0.40 -11.69
N VAL A 235 -2.62 0.19 -12.33
CA VAL A 235 -1.50 -0.55 -12.93
C VAL A 235 -0.27 -0.58 -12.03
N GLY A 236 0.00 0.50 -11.28
CA GLY A 236 1.27 0.67 -10.55
C GLY A 236 1.27 0.27 -9.07
N GLN A 237 0.15 -0.21 -8.53
CA GLN A 237 -0.01 -0.45 -7.08
C GLN A 237 -0.28 -1.92 -6.72
N ARG A 238 -0.02 -2.87 -7.64
CA ARG A 238 -0.16 -4.33 -7.42
C ARG A 238 -1.41 -4.70 -6.62
N LEU A 239 -2.57 -4.38 -7.19
CA LEU A 239 -3.87 -4.60 -6.56
C LEU A 239 -4.22 -6.09 -6.49
N ASP A 240 -4.88 -6.51 -5.41
CA ASP A 240 -5.50 -7.84 -5.28
C ASP A 240 -6.89 -7.87 -5.93
N TYR A 241 -7.65 -6.78 -5.75
CA TYR A 241 -9.03 -6.66 -6.20
C TYR A 241 -9.34 -5.27 -6.78
N GLY A 242 -10.26 -5.22 -7.73
CA GLY A 242 -10.87 -3.99 -8.22
C GLY A 242 -12.24 -3.75 -7.59
N LEU A 243 -12.49 -2.54 -7.07
CA LEU A 243 -13.82 -2.11 -6.62
C LEU A 243 -14.41 -1.10 -7.61
N LEU A 244 -15.29 -1.58 -8.50
CA LEU A 244 -15.98 -0.75 -9.48
C LEU A 244 -17.24 -0.12 -8.85
N VAL A 245 -17.29 1.22 -8.81
CA VAL A 245 -18.37 1.96 -8.17
C VAL A 245 -19.31 2.58 -9.21
N VAL A 246 -20.59 2.27 -9.08
CA VAL A 246 -21.66 2.72 -9.99
C VAL A 246 -22.81 3.29 -9.17
N ALA A 247 -23.14 4.57 -9.32
CA ALA A 247 -24.25 5.13 -8.54
C ALA A 247 -25.61 4.77 -9.14
N ALA A 248 -26.58 4.47 -8.27
CA ALA A 248 -27.94 4.06 -8.64
C ALA A 248 -28.77 5.19 -9.28
N ASP A 249 -28.40 6.45 -9.03
CA ASP A 249 -29.01 7.63 -9.66
C ASP A 249 -28.59 7.82 -11.12
N ASP A 250 -27.41 7.35 -11.52
CA ASP A 250 -26.85 7.54 -12.87
C ASP A 250 -26.78 6.23 -13.68
N GLY A 251 -26.25 5.16 -13.09
CA GLY A 251 -26.00 3.88 -13.74
C GLY A 251 -24.66 3.81 -14.50
N PRO A 252 -24.45 2.78 -15.35
CA PRO A 252 -23.16 2.56 -16.00
C PRO A 252 -22.81 3.58 -17.08
N THR A 253 -21.86 4.47 -16.79
CA THR A 253 -21.40 5.52 -17.71
C THR A 253 -20.33 5.02 -18.68
N ARG A 254 -19.88 5.89 -19.58
CA ARG A 254 -18.73 5.60 -20.45
C ARG A 254 -17.45 5.36 -19.64
N THR A 255 -17.21 6.18 -18.61
CA THR A 255 -16.06 6.03 -17.71
C THR A 255 -16.11 4.70 -16.98
N THR A 256 -17.29 4.25 -16.55
CA THR A 256 -17.49 2.91 -15.97
C THR A 256 -17.00 1.81 -16.91
N ARG A 257 -17.34 1.88 -18.21
CA ARG A 257 -16.90 0.90 -19.22
C ARG A 257 -15.39 0.93 -19.44
N GLU A 258 -14.80 2.12 -19.49
CA GLU A 258 -13.35 2.29 -19.66
C GLU A 258 -12.58 1.72 -18.47
N HIS A 259 -13.02 2.03 -17.25
CA HIS A 259 -12.40 1.53 -16.03
C HIS A 259 -12.57 0.02 -15.87
N LEU A 260 -13.76 -0.52 -16.14
CA LEU A 260 -13.97 -1.97 -16.21
C LEU A 260 -13.00 -2.63 -17.21
N GLY A 261 -12.83 -2.04 -18.39
CA GLY A 261 -11.87 -2.53 -19.38
C GLY A 261 -10.43 -2.60 -18.86
N ILE A 262 -10.00 -1.63 -18.06
CA ILE A 262 -8.66 -1.64 -17.42
C ILE A 262 -8.58 -2.73 -16.36
N LEU A 263 -9.56 -2.83 -15.45
CA LEU A 263 -9.58 -3.87 -14.41
C LEU A 263 -9.52 -5.28 -15.02
N LEU A 264 -10.31 -5.53 -16.06
CA LEU A 264 -10.32 -6.82 -16.75
C LEU A 264 -9.01 -7.10 -17.49
N ALA A 265 -8.40 -6.09 -18.10
CA ALA A 265 -7.13 -6.25 -18.79
C ALA A 265 -5.96 -6.56 -17.85
N MET A 266 -6.01 -6.01 -16.64
CA MET A 266 -5.07 -6.32 -15.56
C MET A 266 -5.41 -7.64 -14.86
N GLU A 267 -6.44 -8.38 -15.31
CA GLU A 267 -6.89 -9.64 -14.73
C GLU A 267 -7.22 -9.52 -13.23
N LEU A 268 -7.75 -8.35 -12.83
CA LEU A 268 -8.16 -8.12 -11.45
C LEU A 268 -9.57 -8.70 -11.21
N PRO A 269 -9.74 -9.62 -10.25
CA PRO A 269 -11.06 -9.96 -9.74
C PRO A 269 -11.77 -8.69 -9.29
N THR A 270 -13.00 -8.51 -9.74
CA THR A 270 -13.72 -7.24 -9.61
C THR A 270 -14.97 -7.44 -8.77
N VAL A 271 -15.19 -6.52 -7.83
CA VAL A 271 -16.43 -6.32 -7.08
C VAL A 271 -17.11 -5.06 -7.61
N VAL A 272 -18.43 -5.07 -7.74
CA VAL A 272 -19.19 -3.86 -8.09
C VAL A 272 -20.01 -3.39 -6.91
N ALA A 273 -19.80 -2.15 -6.47
CA ALA A 273 -20.66 -1.47 -5.51
C ALA A 273 -21.63 -0.54 -6.26
N ILE A 274 -22.92 -0.81 -6.14
CA ILE A 274 -24.00 0.04 -6.63
C ILE A 274 -24.37 1.03 -5.54
N THR A 275 -23.78 2.22 -5.56
CA THR A 275 -23.90 3.21 -4.48
C THR A 275 -25.16 4.07 -4.57
N LYS A 276 -25.46 4.81 -3.51
CA LYS A 276 -26.59 5.78 -3.43
C LYS A 276 -27.97 5.14 -3.65
N VAL A 277 -28.15 3.90 -3.20
CA VAL A 277 -29.46 3.22 -3.32
C VAL A 277 -30.54 3.95 -2.50
N ASP A 278 -30.16 4.68 -1.46
CA ASP A 278 -31.02 5.54 -0.64
C ASP A 278 -31.61 6.75 -1.39
N ALA A 279 -30.93 7.19 -2.46
CA ALA A 279 -31.31 8.38 -3.22
C ALA A 279 -32.35 8.11 -4.33
N VAL A 280 -32.69 6.83 -4.57
CA VAL A 280 -33.58 6.41 -5.68
C VAL A 280 -34.68 5.46 -5.18
N SER A 281 -35.67 5.17 -6.02
CA SER A 281 -36.66 4.13 -5.71
C SER A 281 -36.08 2.72 -5.90
N GLU A 282 -36.64 1.73 -5.21
CA GLU A 282 -36.26 0.32 -5.37
C GLU A 282 -36.33 -0.13 -6.84
N GLU A 283 -37.33 0.34 -7.60
CA GLU A 283 -37.44 0.00 -9.02
C GLU A 283 -36.28 0.54 -9.86
N ARG A 284 -35.78 1.74 -9.53
CA ARG A 284 -34.64 2.36 -10.22
C ARG A 284 -33.33 1.66 -9.81
N ALA A 285 -33.13 1.35 -8.54
CA ALA A 285 -31.97 0.59 -8.08
C ALA A 285 -31.89 -0.78 -8.80
N ALA A 286 -33.01 -1.51 -8.85
CA ALA A 286 -33.09 -2.78 -9.57
C ALA A 286 -32.95 -2.65 -11.11
N GLU A 287 -33.29 -1.49 -11.69
CA GLU A 287 -33.00 -1.20 -13.10
C GLU A 287 -31.50 -1.04 -13.34
N VAL A 288 -30.81 -0.27 -12.49
CA VAL A 288 -29.36 -0.06 -12.59
C VAL A 288 -28.59 -1.37 -12.37
N GLU A 289 -28.98 -2.20 -11.39
CA GLU A 289 -28.38 -3.54 -11.23
C GLU A 289 -28.48 -4.34 -12.53
N ARG A 290 -29.66 -4.38 -13.17
CA ARG A 290 -29.85 -5.06 -14.47
C ARG A 290 -29.01 -4.46 -15.60
N GLU A 291 -28.73 -3.16 -15.58
CA GLU A 291 -27.83 -2.51 -16.55
C GLU A 291 -26.37 -2.91 -16.32
N VAL A 292 -25.92 -2.93 -15.07
CA VAL A 292 -24.59 -3.42 -14.66
C VAL A 292 -24.42 -4.89 -15.05
N GLU A 293 -25.40 -5.74 -14.73
CA GLU A 293 -25.35 -7.14 -15.10
C GLU A 293 -25.24 -7.34 -16.62
N ARG A 294 -25.96 -6.55 -17.43
CA ARG A 294 -25.84 -6.61 -18.90
C ARG A 294 -24.45 -6.19 -19.36
N LEU A 295 -23.91 -5.10 -18.81
CA LEU A 295 -22.56 -4.64 -19.12
C LEU A 295 -21.52 -5.72 -18.85
N LEU A 296 -21.62 -6.42 -17.71
CA LEU A 296 -20.71 -7.50 -17.34
C LEU A 296 -20.83 -8.69 -18.30
N ARG A 297 -22.06 -9.10 -18.65
CA ARG A 297 -22.28 -10.19 -19.62
C ARG A 297 -21.74 -9.84 -21.01
N ASP A 298 -21.85 -8.59 -21.45
CA ASP A 298 -21.33 -8.13 -22.74
C ASP A 298 -19.80 -8.26 -22.85
N VAL A 299 -19.08 -8.22 -21.72
CA VAL A 299 -17.63 -8.44 -21.64
C VAL A 299 -17.27 -9.85 -21.16
N GLY A 300 -18.22 -10.79 -21.19
CA GLY A 300 -17.99 -12.19 -20.85
C GLY A 300 -17.77 -12.44 -19.36
N ARG A 301 -18.38 -11.65 -18.48
CA ARG A 301 -18.35 -11.82 -17.02
C ARG A 301 -19.71 -12.26 -16.50
N THR A 302 -19.71 -13.04 -15.44
CA THR A 302 -20.90 -13.57 -14.77
C THR A 302 -21.20 -12.70 -13.54
N PRO A 303 -22.27 -11.89 -13.55
CA PRO A 303 -22.66 -11.14 -12.36
C PRO A 303 -23.25 -12.07 -11.29
N LEU A 304 -22.91 -11.81 -10.03
CA LEU A 304 -23.44 -12.50 -8.85
C LEU A 304 -24.07 -11.47 -7.90
N SER A 305 -25.37 -11.56 -7.66
CA SER A 305 -26.09 -10.62 -6.79
C SER A 305 -26.01 -11.04 -5.33
N VAL A 306 -25.38 -10.21 -4.49
CA VAL A 306 -25.14 -10.54 -3.08
C VAL A 306 -26.43 -10.58 -2.28
N GLU A 307 -27.38 -9.68 -2.53
CA GLU A 307 -28.71 -9.72 -1.90
C GLU A 307 -29.43 -11.07 -2.10
N ARG A 308 -29.18 -11.74 -3.22
CA ARG A 308 -29.82 -13.02 -3.56
C ARG A 308 -29.06 -14.25 -3.09
N HIS A 309 -27.74 -14.16 -3.01
CA HIS A 309 -26.86 -15.31 -2.82
C HIS A 309 -26.06 -15.30 -1.51
N GLY A 310 -26.00 -14.17 -0.82
CA GLY A 310 -25.19 -13.98 0.39
C GLY A 310 -23.74 -13.60 0.09
N VAL A 311 -23.05 -13.12 1.14
CA VAL A 311 -21.64 -12.70 1.06
C VAL A 311 -20.72 -13.91 0.95
N GLU A 312 -21.05 -15.02 1.63
CA GLU A 312 -20.24 -16.24 1.59
C GLU A 312 -20.11 -16.78 0.17
N ALA A 313 -21.21 -16.82 -0.58
CA ALA A 313 -21.19 -17.20 -2.00
C ALA A 313 -20.34 -16.24 -2.84
N ALA A 314 -20.32 -14.95 -2.50
CA ALA A 314 -19.47 -13.97 -3.17
C ALA A 314 -17.98 -14.21 -2.91
N VAL A 315 -17.61 -14.54 -1.67
CA VAL A 315 -16.23 -14.89 -1.29
C VAL A 315 -15.78 -16.16 -2.01
N GLU A 316 -16.63 -17.18 -2.07
CA GLU A 316 -16.30 -18.48 -2.69
C GLU A 316 -16.15 -18.40 -4.21
N GLU A 317 -16.99 -17.60 -4.87
CA GLU A 317 -17.07 -17.59 -6.34
C GLU A 317 -16.26 -16.46 -7.00
N ILE A 318 -15.90 -15.41 -6.26
CA ILE A 318 -15.19 -14.24 -6.83
C ILE A 318 -13.91 -14.66 -7.55
N SER A 319 -13.81 -14.24 -8.79
CA SER A 319 -12.71 -14.58 -9.68
C SER A 319 -12.60 -13.54 -10.79
N GLU A 320 -11.66 -13.74 -11.70
CA GLU A 320 -11.59 -12.94 -12.93
C GLU A 320 -12.87 -13.05 -13.78
N SER A 321 -13.69 -14.09 -13.58
CA SER A 321 -14.90 -14.36 -14.38
C SER A 321 -16.21 -14.03 -13.67
N VAL A 322 -16.27 -14.19 -12.34
CA VAL A 322 -17.49 -13.94 -11.54
C VAL A 322 -17.34 -12.62 -10.77
N VAL A 323 -18.34 -11.77 -10.87
CA VAL A 323 -18.32 -10.39 -10.35
C VAL A 323 -19.48 -10.18 -9.37
N PRO A 324 -19.21 -10.13 -8.05
CA PRO A 324 -20.20 -9.81 -7.03
C PRO A 324 -20.74 -8.38 -7.15
N LEU A 325 -22.05 -8.21 -6.96
CA LEU A 325 -22.77 -6.94 -6.98
C LEU A 325 -23.34 -6.64 -5.59
N PHE A 326 -22.93 -5.52 -5.00
CA PHE A 326 -23.35 -5.03 -3.69
C PHE A 326 -24.16 -3.73 -3.86
N PRO A 327 -25.47 -3.69 -3.56
CA PRO A 327 -26.18 -2.44 -3.38
C PRO A 327 -25.72 -1.78 -2.08
N THR A 328 -25.32 -0.50 -2.13
CA THR A 328 -24.76 0.21 -0.98
C THR A 328 -25.21 1.65 -0.86
N SER A 329 -25.15 2.17 0.36
CA SER A 329 -25.39 3.58 0.67
C SER A 329 -24.46 4.04 1.78
N ALA A 330 -23.61 5.01 1.47
CA ALA A 330 -22.75 5.64 2.47
C ALA A 330 -23.55 6.51 3.46
N VAL A 331 -24.78 6.94 3.11
CA VAL A 331 -25.62 7.82 3.94
C VAL A 331 -26.39 7.01 4.99
N THR A 332 -26.94 5.86 4.59
CA THR A 332 -27.71 4.98 5.48
C THR A 332 -26.85 3.85 6.07
N MET A 333 -25.63 3.67 5.57
CA MET A 333 -24.72 2.54 5.84
C MET A 333 -25.21 1.18 5.30
N ASP A 334 -26.28 1.16 4.50
CA ASP A 334 -26.78 -0.08 3.90
C ASP A 334 -25.72 -0.73 3.02
N GLY A 335 -25.54 -2.04 3.17
CA GLY A 335 -24.58 -2.86 2.40
C GLY A 335 -23.11 -2.68 2.76
N LEU A 336 -22.76 -1.82 3.74
CA LEU A 336 -21.37 -1.68 4.19
C LEU A 336 -20.94 -2.87 5.07
N ASP A 337 -21.81 -3.39 5.93
CA ASP A 337 -21.52 -4.59 6.72
C ASP A 337 -21.26 -5.83 5.83
N ASP A 338 -21.93 -5.90 4.67
CA ASP A 338 -21.71 -6.96 3.69
C ASP A 338 -20.35 -6.80 2.97
N LEU A 339 -19.93 -5.56 2.71
CA LEU A 339 -18.60 -5.27 2.18
C LEU A 339 -17.50 -5.55 3.22
N ASP A 340 -17.75 -5.23 4.49
CA ASP A 340 -16.83 -5.54 5.60
C ASP A 340 -16.61 -7.06 5.69
N GLN A 341 -17.69 -7.85 5.74
CA GLN A 341 -17.62 -9.32 5.71
C GLN A 341 -16.87 -9.86 4.49
N LEU A 342 -17.09 -9.25 3.31
CA LEU A 342 -16.38 -9.63 2.10
C LEU A 342 -14.87 -9.38 2.28
N PHE A 343 -14.47 -8.15 2.61
CA PHE A 343 -13.05 -7.78 2.69
C PHE A 343 -12.31 -8.51 3.82
N GLU A 344 -12.99 -8.82 4.92
CA GLU A 344 -12.46 -9.67 6.00
C GLU A 344 -12.13 -11.08 5.49
N SER A 345 -12.90 -11.59 4.53
CA SER A 345 -12.80 -12.98 4.08
C SER A 345 -12.00 -13.19 2.78
N LEU A 346 -11.72 -12.13 2.02
CA LEU A 346 -11.04 -12.25 0.72
C LEU A 346 -9.58 -12.69 0.87
N PRO A 347 -9.11 -13.73 0.16
CA PRO A 347 -7.71 -14.12 0.23
C PRO A 347 -6.79 -13.10 -0.44
N LYS A 348 -5.55 -12.97 0.05
CA LYS A 348 -4.50 -12.25 -0.67
C LYS A 348 -4.18 -12.96 -2.00
N ARG A 349 -4.06 -12.20 -3.08
CA ARG A 349 -3.78 -12.72 -4.44
C ARG A 349 -2.42 -12.29 -4.97
N SER A 350 -1.88 -11.19 -4.46
CA SER A 350 -0.66 -10.53 -4.89
C SER A 350 0.62 -11.05 -4.24
N ALA A 351 0.59 -12.25 -3.61
CA ALA A 351 1.78 -12.87 -3.02
C ALA A 351 2.77 -13.28 -4.11
N ALA A 352 3.66 -12.35 -4.48
CA ALA A 352 4.75 -12.62 -5.41
C ALA A 352 5.97 -13.11 -4.63
N GLU A 353 6.15 -14.43 -4.64
CA GLU A 353 7.38 -15.09 -4.23
C GLU A 353 8.56 -14.62 -5.10
N GLY A 354 9.77 -14.71 -4.55
CA GLY A 354 11.01 -14.37 -5.25
C GLY A 354 11.72 -13.15 -4.66
N ASP A 355 12.61 -12.59 -5.43
CA ASP A 355 13.50 -11.52 -4.98
C ASP A 355 12.77 -10.19 -4.79
N PHE A 356 13.31 -9.35 -3.90
CA PHE A 356 12.75 -8.04 -3.61
C PHE A 356 12.62 -7.19 -4.86
N LYS A 357 11.46 -6.56 -5.06
CA LYS A 357 11.28 -5.60 -6.14
C LYS A 357 10.30 -4.54 -5.73
N MET A 358 10.63 -3.28 -5.92
CA MET A 358 9.70 -2.17 -5.67
C MET A 358 9.87 -1.08 -6.71
N TYR A 359 8.86 -0.88 -7.54
CA TYR A 359 8.81 0.27 -8.44
C TYR A 359 8.46 1.56 -7.67
N ILE A 360 9.23 2.61 -7.94
CA ILE A 360 9.09 3.90 -7.26
C ILE A 360 7.93 4.67 -7.89
N ASP A 361 6.97 5.05 -7.05
CA ASP A 361 5.79 5.82 -7.42
C ASP A 361 5.91 7.31 -7.05
N ARG A 362 6.48 7.61 -5.87
CA ARG A 362 6.69 8.95 -5.33
C ARG A 362 8.03 9.08 -4.63
N THR A 363 8.51 10.32 -4.54
CA THR A 363 9.73 10.67 -3.85
C THR A 363 9.46 11.81 -2.87
N TYR A 364 10.14 11.79 -1.73
CA TYR A 364 10.04 12.85 -0.73
C TYR A 364 11.43 13.18 -0.19
N SER A 365 11.65 14.46 0.11
CA SER A 365 12.82 14.91 0.86
C SER A 365 12.36 15.26 2.26
N VAL A 366 12.63 14.39 3.23
CA VAL A 366 12.20 14.56 4.62
C VAL A 366 13.35 15.09 5.45
N THR A 367 13.16 16.25 6.08
CA THR A 367 14.18 16.89 6.93
C THR A 367 14.61 15.95 8.05
N GLY A 368 15.91 15.66 8.14
CA GLY A 368 16.49 14.77 9.15
C GLY A 368 16.53 13.28 8.76
N VAL A 369 15.70 12.86 7.80
CA VAL A 369 15.68 11.47 7.29
C VAL A 369 16.46 11.36 5.98
N GLY A 370 16.23 12.28 5.04
CA GLY A 370 16.86 12.32 3.73
C GLY A 370 15.90 11.99 2.59
N ALA A 371 16.41 11.32 1.56
CA ALA A 371 15.62 10.90 0.40
C ALA A 371 14.74 9.69 0.77
N VAL A 372 13.45 9.76 0.45
CA VAL A 372 12.49 8.68 0.68
C VAL A 372 11.87 8.30 -0.66
N ALA A 373 11.99 7.04 -1.04
CA ALA A 373 11.31 6.45 -2.18
C ALA A 373 10.06 5.73 -1.70
N SER A 374 8.91 5.98 -2.33
CA SER A 374 7.65 5.34 -1.96
C SER A 374 7.05 4.60 -3.14
N GLY A 375 6.52 3.42 -2.88
CA GLY A 375 5.95 2.51 -3.86
C GLY A 375 5.27 1.32 -3.20
N THR A 376 4.74 0.42 -4.02
CA THR A 376 4.23 -0.87 -3.56
C THR A 376 5.31 -1.93 -3.78
N VAL A 377 5.59 -2.76 -2.78
CA VAL A 377 6.51 -3.89 -2.94
C VAL A 377 5.88 -4.90 -3.91
N ASN A 378 6.51 -5.10 -5.05
CA ASN A 378 6.02 -5.94 -6.13
C ASN A 378 6.29 -7.43 -5.88
N SER A 379 7.42 -7.79 -5.27
CA SER A 379 7.83 -9.16 -4.93
C SER A 379 8.85 -9.16 -3.80
N GLY A 380 9.01 -10.31 -3.14
CA GLY A 380 9.98 -10.51 -2.08
C GLY A 380 9.75 -9.64 -0.83
N ALA A 381 10.84 -9.36 -0.12
CA ALA A 381 10.82 -8.62 1.13
C ALA A 381 12.05 -7.72 1.27
N VAL A 382 11.93 -6.65 2.04
CA VAL A 382 13.02 -5.75 2.38
C VAL A 382 13.02 -5.45 3.87
N GLU A 383 14.20 -5.36 4.45
CA GLU A 383 14.43 -5.04 5.86
C GLU A 383 15.26 -3.76 6.02
N ALA A 384 15.11 -3.11 7.18
CA ALA A 384 15.98 -2.00 7.52
C ALA A 384 17.45 -2.46 7.62
N GLY A 385 18.35 -1.75 6.95
CA GLY A 385 19.76 -2.10 6.83
C GLY A 385 20.14 -2.79 5.53
N ASP A 386 19.18 -3.24 4.72
CA ASP A 386 19.46 -3.90 3.44
C ASP A 386 20.20 -2.98 2.45
N GLU A 387 21.13 -3.58 1.71
CA GLU A 387 21.76 -2.98 0.54
C GLU A 387 20.96 -3.35 -0.72
N LEU A 388 20.62 -2.34 -1.53
CA LEU A 388 19.78 -2.46 -2.71
C LEU A 388 20.41 -1.75 -3.91
N LEU A 389 19.98 -2.12 -5.11
CA LEU A 389 20.22 -1.37 -6.34
C LEU A 389 19.03 -0.46 -6.66
N LEU A 390 19.30 0.82 -6.87
CA LEU A 390 18.36 1.83 -7.34
C LEU A 390 18.65 2.18 -8.80
N GLY A 391 17.64 2.10 -9.68
CA GLY A 391 17.76 2.57 -11.05
C GLY A 391 16.59 2.15 -11.95
N PRO A 392 16.71 2.26 -13.27
CA PRO A 392 17.85 2.84 -13.97
C PRO A 392 17.98 4.34 -13.69
N MET A 393 19.21 4.80 -13.48
CA MET A 393 19.57 6.22 -13.41
C MET A 393 19.53 6.85 -14.82
N SER A 394 19.76 8.16 -14.92
CA SER A 394 19.71 8.87 -16.22
C SER A 394 20.71 8.38 -17.27
N ASP A 395 21.78 7.72 -16.83
CA ASP A 395 22.81 7.08 -17.67
C ASP A 395 22.50 5.60 -17.97
N GLY A 396 21.41 5.06 -17.43
CA GLY A 396 20.98 3.67 -17.61
C GLY A 396 21.60 2.69 -16.61
N GLU A 397 22.49 3.15 -15.72
CA GLU A 397 23.13 2.33 -14.68
C GLU A 397 22.28 2.24 -13.40
N PHE A 398 22.63 1.31 -12.53
CA PHE A 398 22.02 1.14 -11.21
C PHE A 398 23.05 1.50 -10.13
N ARG A 399 22.58 2.10 -9.03
CA ARG A 399 23.43 2.57 -7.93
C ARG A 399 23.07 1.84 -6.65
N GLU A 400 24.09 1.42 -5.92
CA GLU A 400 23.94 0.88 -4.56
C GLU A 400 23.40 1.96 -3.62
N VAL A 401 22.39 1.58 -2.85
CA VAL A 401 21.76 2.38 -1.79
C VAL A 401 21.52 1.49 -0.58
N GLU A 402 21.45 2.09 0.60
CA GLU A 402 21.17 1.38 1.86
C GLU A 402 19.83 1.82 2.42
N VAL A 403 19.03 0.85 2.87
CA VAL A 403 17.73 1.06 3.51
C VAL A 403 17.95 1.54 4.95
N ARG A 404 17.57 2.78 5.26
CA ARG A 404 17.66 3.33 6.62
C ARG A 404 16.48 2.97 7.51
N SER A 405 15.28 3.08 6.95
CA SER A 405 14.03 2.83 7.64
C SER A 405 12.92 2.63 6.64
N ILE A 406 11.93 1.82 7.02
CA ILE A 406 10.73 1.57 6.24
C ILE A 406 9.55 2.11 7.03
N GLU A 407 8.66 2.85 6.37
CA GLU A 407 7.43 3.37 6.95
C GLU A 407 6.21 2.92 6.14
N MET A 408 5.18 2.45 6.82
CA MET A 408 3.87 2.09 6.27
C MET A 408 2.80 2.93 6.98
N HIS A 409 2.04 3.74 6.24
CA HIS A 409 1.00 4.62 6.79
C HIS A 409 1.40 5.44 8.04
N TYR A 410 2.62 5.98 8.06
CA TYR A 410 3.23 6.74 9.17
C TYR A 410 3.60 5.91 10.41
N HIS A 411 3.56 4.58 10.31
CA HIS A 411 4.11 3.66 11.28
C HIS A 411 5.43 3.10 10.74
N ARG A 412 6.48 3.06 11.58
CA ARG A 412 7.77 2.48 11.19
C ARG A 412 7.70 0.97 11.32
N VAL A 413 8.19 0.27 10.31
CA VAL A 413 8.27 -1.20 10.29
C VAL A 413 9.71 -1.62 10.02
N ASP A 414 10.11 -2.77 10.56
CA ASP A 414 11.46 -3.31 10.38
C ASP A 414 11.59 -4.06 9.04
N ARG A 415 10.48 -4.63 8.55
CA ARG A 415 10.39 -5.39 7.31
C ARG A 415 9.13 -5.02 6.53
N ALA A 416 9.20 -5.10 5.20
CA ALA A 416 8.03 -5.03 4.33
C ALA A 416 8.08 -6.07 3.22
N ASN A 417 6.96 -6.78 3.02
CA ASN A 417 6.82 -7.85 2.04
C ASN A 417 5.95 -7.41 0.85
N ALA A 418 5.86 -8.26 -0.18
CA ALA A 418 5.05 -8.02 -1.36
C ALA A 418 3.59 -7.61 -1.04
N GLY A 419 3.07 -6.63 -1.79
CA GLY A 419 1.75 -6.02 -1.59
C GLY A 419 1.73 -4.85 -0.61
N ARG A 420 2.83 -4.55 0.09
CA ARG A 420 2.89 -3.40 1.02
C ARG A 420 3.17 -2.09 0.31
N ILE A 421 2.39 -1.06 0.63
CA ILE A 421 2.65 0.32 0.22
C ILE A 421 3.53 0.97 1.28
N VAL A 422 4.78 1.25 0.93
CA VAL A 422 5.79 1.74 1.89
C VAL A 422 6.50 2.99 1.40
N GLY A 423 7.07 3.72 2.35
CA GLY A 423 8.13 4.71 2.13
C GLY A 423 9.44 4.17 2.69
N ILE A 424 10.45 4.07 1.85
CA ILE A 424 11.79 3.59 2.20
C ILE A 424 12.73 4.78 2.21
N ALA A 425 13.29 5.09 3.38
CA ALA A 425 14.34 6.09 3.50
C ALA A 425 15.67 5.51 3.02
N LEU A 426 16.30 6.18 2.05
CA LEU A 426 17.50 5.68 1.38
C LEU A 426 18.73 6.51 1.74
N LYS A 427 19.85 5.82 1.93
CA LYS A 427 21.19 6.39 2.06
C LYS A 427 21.97 6.16 0.76
N GLY A 428 22.87 7.09 0.45
CA GLY A 428 23.71 7.02 -0.76
C GLY A 428 23.12 7.76 -1.98
N VAL A 429 21.89 8.27 -1.88
CA VAL A 429 21.21 8.99 -2.97
C VAL A 429 20.54 10.27 -2.47
N ARG A 430 20.45 11.30 -3.34
CA ARG A 430 19.63 12.50 -3.09
C ARG A 430 18.25 12.32 -3.72
N GLU A 431 17.23 12.91 -3.10
CA GLU A 431 15.86 12.84 -3.60
C GLU A 431 15.72 13.28 -5.06
N SER A 432 16.46 14.34 -5.46
CA SER A 432 16.46 14.84 -6.84
C SER A 432 17.02 13.87 -7.89
N GLU A 433 17.69 12.81 -7.46
CA GLU A 433 18.23 11.76 -8.33
C GLU A 433 17.29 10.56 -8.45
N ILE A 434 16.25 10.51 -7.62
CA ILE A 434 15.23 9.47 -7.64
C ILE A 434 14.07 9.98 -8.49
N GLU A 435 13.61 9.16 -9.42
CA GLU A 435 12.48 9.51 -10.27
C GLU A 435 11.45 8.37 -10.33
N ARG A 436 10.19 8.75 -10.54
CA ARG A 436 9.11 7.78 -10.73
C ARG A 436 9.40 6.88 -11.94
N GLY A 437 9.14 5.59 -11.79
CA GLY A 437 9.41 4.57 -12.80
C GLY A 437 10.77 3.88 -12.64
N MET A 438 11.64 4.38 -11.75
CA MET A 438 12.78 3.62 -11.25
C MET A 438 12.30 2.46 -10.37
N VAL A 439 13.18 1.50 -10.10
CA VAL A 439 12.97 0.30 -9.31
C VAL A 439 14.07 0.16 -8.25
N LEU A 440 13.71 -0.41 -7.11
CA LEU A 440 14.64 -0.97 -6.13
C LEU A 440 14.69 -2.49 -6.28
N LEU A 441 15.89 -3.05 -6.31
CA LEU A 441 16.20 -4.47 -6.48
C LEU A 441 17.28 -4.91 -5.47
N PRO A 442 17.51 -6.21 -5.23
CA PRO A 442 18.59 -6.67 -4.36
C PRO A 442 19.97 -6.20 -4.86
N ALA A 443 20.93 -6.03 -3.95
CA ALA A 443 22.29 -5.61 -4.28
C ALA A 443 23.01 -6.55 -5.27
N ASP A 444 22.69 -7.85 -5.24
CA ASP A 444 23.30 -8.88 -6.09
C ASP A 444 22.55 -9.11 -7.42
N ALA A 445 21.47 -8.36 -7.67
CA ALA A 445 20.78 -8.41 -8.94
C ALA A 445 21.68 -7.89 -10.08
N GLU A 446 21.50 -8.45 -11.28
CA GLU A 446 22.18 -8.00 -12.51
C GLU A 446 21.16 -7.36 -13.48
N PRO A 447 20.51 -6.24 -13.12
CA PRO A 447 19.44 -5.68 -13.93
C PRO A 447 19.96 -5.01 -15.20
N THR A 448 19.18 -5.14 -16.28
CA THR A 448 19.43 -4.42 -17.54
C THR A 448 18.36 -3.36 -17.73
N SER A 449 18.77 -2.14 -18.10
CA SER A 449 17.83 -1.10 -18.50
C SER A 449 17.55 -1.20 -20.00
N VAL A 450 16.28 -1.15 -20.37
CA VAL A 450 15.84 -1.30 -21.76
C VAL A 450 15.04 -0.10 -22.22
N ARG A 451 15.18 0.24 -23.50
CA ARG A 451 14.34 1.24 -24.16
C ARG A 451 13.27 0.62 -25.04
N GLU A 452 13.42 -0.65 -25.36
CA GLU A 452 12.58 -1.35 -26.33
C GLU A 452 12.22 -2.73 -25.80
N PHE A 453 11.00 -3.16 -26.09
CA PHE A 453 10.51 -4.51 -25.79
C PHE A 453 9.49 -4.95 -26.84
N GLU A 454 9.31 -6.27 -27.00
CA GLU A 454 8.22 -6.83 -27.79
C GLU A 454 7.00 -7.07 -26.89
N ALA A 455 5.80 -6.86 -27.43
CA ALA A 455 4.56 -7.05 -26.70
C ALA A 455 3.42 -7.53 -27.58
N ASP A 456 2.56 -8.35 -26.98
CA ASP A 456 1.22 -8.63 -27.50
C ASP A 456 0.26 -7.55 -27.01
N VAL A 457 -0.47 -6.92 -27.94
CA VAL A 457 -1.39 -5.82 -27.65
C VAL A 457 -2.80 -6.12 -28.15
N ILE A 458 -3.78 -5.65 -27.38
CA ILE A 458 -5.20 -5.67 -27.73
C ILE A 458 -5.67 -4.23 -27.88
N VAL A 459 -6.18 -3.87 -29.05
CA VAL A 459 -6.71 -2.52 -29.30
C VAL A 459 -8.17 -2.48 -28.90
N LEU A 460 -8.49 -1.75 -27.82
CA LEU A 460 -9.84 -1.65 -27.29
C LEU A 460 -10.67 -0.60 -28.05
N ASN A 461 -10.26 0.65 -28.01
CA ASN A 461 -11.06 1.78 -28.51
C ASN A 461 -10.19 2.80 -29.24
N HIS A 462 -9.94 2.56 -30.53
CA HIS A 462 -9.21 3.47 -31.40
C HIS A 462 -10.10 3.93 -32.57
N PRO A 463 -10.10 5.21 -32.98
CA PRO A 463 -11.01 5.70 -34.02
C PRO A 463 -10.68 5.19 -35.42
N THR A 464 -9.41 4.84 -35.68
CA THR A 464 -8.92 4.45 -37.00
C THR A 464 -8.07 3.19 -36.94
N ARG A 465 -6.74 3.31 -37.13
CA ARG A 465 -5.78 2.20 -37.06
C ARG A 465 -4.52 2.70 -36.36
N ILE A 466 -3.89 1.83 -35.59
CA ILE A 466 -2.53 2.01 -35.12
C ILE A 466 -1.62 1.54 -36.25
N GLN A 467 -0.59 2.30 -36.58
CA GLN A 467 0.35 2.01 -37.66
C GLN A 467 1.77 2.36 -37.21
N GLU A 468 2.75 2.06 -38.05
CA GLU A 468 4.15 2.40 -37.83
C GLU A 468 4.33 3.85 -37.35
N GLY A 469 5.04 4.03 -36.24
CA GLY A 469 5.30 5.35 -35.67
C GLY A 469 4.15 5.93 -34.86
N TYR A 470 3.17 5.12 -34.44
CA TYR A 470 2.13 5.57 -33.52
C TYR A 470 2.74 5.89 -32.14
N GLU A 471 2.42 7.06 -31.59
CA GLU A 471 3.06 7.58 -30.37
C GLU A 471 2.09 7.74 -29.18
N PRO A 472 1.62 6.64 -28.55
CA PRO A 472 0.82 6.74 -27.35
C PRO A 472 1.68 6.97 -26.10
N VAL A 473 1.02 7.28 -24.99
CA VAL A 473 1.63 7.16 -23.66
C VAL A 473 1.40 5.75 -23.14
N VAL A 474 2.48 5.05 -22.79
CA VAL A 474 2.47 3.73 -22.16
C VAL A 474 2.53 3.91 -20.64
N HIS A 475 1.68 3.18 -19.92
CA HIS A 475 1.69 3.04 -18.47
C HIS A 475 1.99 1.59 -18.13
N LEU A 476 3.17 1.35 -17.57
CA LEU A 476 3.69 0.03 -17.19
C LEU A 476 4.19 0.14 -15.76
N GLU A 477 3.63 -0.63 -14.82
CA GLU A 477 3.87 -0.44 -13.38
C GLU A 477 3.71 1.05 -13.00
N THR A 478 4.74 1.71 -12.46
CA THR A 478 4.73 3.16 -12.15
C THR A 478 5.24 4.06 -13.30
N ILE A 479 5.73 3.46 -14.39
CA ILE A 479 6.27 4.16 -15.57
C ILE A 479 5.12 4.81 -16.34
N SER A 480 5.35 6.02 -16.83
CA SER A 480 4.41 6.76 -17.67
C SER A 480 5.17 7.61 -18.67
N GLU A 481 5.40 7.07 -19.87
CA GLU A 481 6.23 7.71 -20.90
C GLU A 481 5.59 7.57 -22.29
N ALA A 482 5.83 8.55 -23.17
CA ALA A 482 5.49 8.43 -24.58
C ALA A 482 6.38 7.36 -25.24
N ALA A 483 5.77 6.42 -25.94
CA ALA A 483 6.47 5.35 -26.64
C ALA A 483 6.12 5.37 -28.12
N VAL A 484 6.92 4.72 -28.95
CA VAL A 484 6.68 4.52 -30.38
C VAL A 484 6.31 3.06 -30.62
N PHE A 485 5.24 2.82 -31.35
CA PHE A 485 4.77 1.48 -31.69
C PHE A 485 5.17 1.13 -33.12
N HIS A 486 5.71 -0.08 -33.27
CA HIS A 486 6.11 -0.71 -34.52
C HIS A 486 5.35 -2.05 -34.68
N PRO A 487 4.12 -2.04 -35.20
CA PRO A 487 3.33 -3.27 -35.32
C PRO A 487 3.88 -4.20 -36.41
N ASP A 488 4.02 -5.49 -36.13
CA ASP A 488 4.62 -6.47 -37.06
C ASP A 488 3.82 -6.61 -38.37
N GLY A 489 2.50 -6.50 -38.30
CA GLY A 489 1.60 -6.50 -39.46
C GLY A 489 1.51 -5.15 -40.18
N GLY A 490 2.32 -4.16 -39.79
CA GLY A 490 2.30 -2.77 -40.25
C GLY A 490 1.09 -1.94 -39.76
N ARG A 491 0.08 -2.60 -39.17
CA ARG A 491 -1.07 -1.95 -38.55
C ARG A 491 -1.80 -2.84 -37.54
N LEU A 492 -2.53 -2.22 -36.63
CA LEU A 492 -3.52 -2.85 -35.75
C LEU A 492 -4.86 -2.08 -35.85
N LEU A 493 -5.98 -2.79 -35.95
CA LEU A 493 -7.33 -2.22 -35.96
C LEU A 493 -8.01 -2.36 -34.60
N PRO A 494 -9.06 -1.58 -34.30
CA PRO A 494 -9.86 -1.75 -33.09
C PRO A 494 -10.48 -3.14 -33.04
N GLY A 495 -10.33 -3.81 -31.89
CA GLY A 495 -10.71 -5.21 -31.69
C GLY A 495 -9.64 -6.22 -32.09
N ASP A 496 -8.55 -5.81 -32.73
CA ASP A 496 -7.45 -6.71 -33.06
C ASP A 496 -6.60 -7.01 -31.82
N THR A 497 -6.14 -8.25 -31.75
CA THR A 497 -4.95 -8.65 -31.00
C THR A 497 -3.80 -8.79 -31.99
N GLY A 498 -2.61 -8.30 -31.63
CA GLY A 498 -1.41 -8.51 -32.44
C GLY A 498 -0.14 -8.13 -31.72
N THR A 499 1.00 -8.45 -32.33
CA THR A 499 2.33 -8.20 -31.76
C THR A 499 2.88 -6.86 -32.28
N THR A 500 3.54 -6.13 -31.40
CA THR A 500 4.20 -4.85 -31.71
C THR A 500 5.46 -4.72 -30.89
N ARG A 501 6.47 -4.12 -31.50
CA ARG A 501 7.64 -3.63 -30.77
C ARG A 501 7.34 -2.23 -30.24
N VAL A 502 7.72 -1.96 -28.99
CA VAL A 502 7.42 -0.72 -28.28
C VAL A 502 8.72 -0.08 -27.82
N GLU A 503 8.98 1.17 -28.25
CA GLU A 503 10.19 1.92 -27.91
C GLU A 503 9.86 3.15 -27.03
N PHE A 504 10.40 3.24 -25.82
CA PHE A 504 10.33 4.44 -24.99
C PHE A 504 11.15 5.58 -25.59
N LYS A 505 10.53 6.77 -25.72
CA LYS A 505 11.10 7.89 -26.48
C LYS A 505 12.27 8.60 -25.80
N PHE A 506 12.33 8.61 -24.47
CA PHE A 506 13.24 9.47 -23.73
C PHE A 506 14.20 8.69 -22.84
N ARG A 507 13.74 7.63 -22.18
CA ARG A 507 14.52 6.94 -21.14
C ARG A 507 14.54 5.42 -21.31
N SER A 508 15.51 4.78 -20.65
CA SER A 508 15.48 3.34 -20.40
C SER A 508 14.86 3.05 -19.04
N TYR A 509 14.23 1.89 -18.94
CA TYR A 509 13.53 1.44 -17.75
C TYR A 509 13.86 -0.03 -17.47
N PHE A 510 13.63 -0.45 -16.23
CA PHE A 510 13.63 -1.87 -15.90
C PHE A 510 12.27 -2.46 -16.28
N VAL A 511 12.28 -3.39 -17.24
CA VAL A 511 11.08 -4.05 -17.79
C VAL A 511 11.34 -5.55 -17.84
N GLU A 512 10.32 -6.33 -17.55
CA GLU A 512 10.36 -7.79 -17.53
C GLU A 512 9.24 -8.39 -18.39
N GLU A 513 9.50 -9.60 -18.88
CA GLU A 513 8.48 -10.40 -19.58
C GLU A 513 7.27 -10.66 -18.66
N GLY A 514 6.08 -10.68 -19.26
CA GLY A 514 4.81 -10.87 -18.55
C GLY A 514 4.23 -9.60 -17.94
N GLN A 515 4.98 -8.49 -17.86
CA GLN A 515 4.44 -7.23 -17.36
C GLN A 515 3.33 -6.70 -18.27
N ARG A 516 2.25 -6.24 -17.67
CA ARG A 516 1.11 -5.66 -18.39
C ARG A 516 1.20 -4.15 -18.42
N PHE A 517 0.72 -3.57 -19.50
CA PHE A 517 0.68 -2.13 -19.66
C PHE A 517 -0.60 -1.67 -20.34
N VAL A 518 -0.96 -0.41 -20.07
CA VAL A 518 -2.04 0.30 -20.75
C VAL A 518 -1.43 1.37 -21.63
N PHE A 519 -1.90 1.50 -22.87
CA PHE A 519 -1.47 2.60 -23.75
C PHE A 519 -2.65 3.52 -24.09
N ARG A 520 -2.39 4.82 -24.12
CA ARG A 520 -3.42 5.85 -24.25
C ARG A 520 -3.02 7.04 -25.12
N GLU A 521 -4.03 7.71 -25.64
CA GLU A 521 -3.94 9.01 -26.31
C GLU A 521 -5.18 9.82 -25.92
N GLY A 522 -5.02 10.65 -24.88
CA GLY A 522 -6.13 11.17 -24.09
C GLY A 522 -6.80 10.05 -23.28
N ARG A 523 -7.56 9.21 -23.99
CA ARG A 523 -8.28 8.02 -23.50
C ARG A 523 -7.47 6.74 -23.70
N SER A 524 -7.81 5.71 -22.94
CA SER A 524 -7.26 4.35 -23.07
C SER A 524 -7.56 3.81 -24.47
N LYS A 525 -6.52 3.34 -25.18
CA LYS A 525 -6.64 2.83 -26.55
C LYS A 525 -6.53 1.32 -26.60
N GLY A 526 -5.74 0.76 -25.71
CA GLY A 526 -5.58 -0.67 -25.58
C GLY A 526 -4.67 -1.03 -24.43
N VAL A 527 -4.39 -2.32 -24.35
CA VAL A 527 -3.56 -2.94 -23.34
C VAL A 527 -2.57 -3.87 -24.00
N GLY A 528 -1.48 -4.16 -23.33
CA GLY A 528 -0.53 -5.14 -23.81
C GLY A 528 0.18 -5.88 -22.69
N THR A 529 0.86 -6.94 -23.08
CA THR A 529 1.71 -7.76 -22.22
C THR A 529 3.08 -7.84 -22.86
N VAL A 530 4.13 -7.52 -22.11
CA VAL A 530 5.52 -7.67 -22.56
C VAL A 530 5.79 -9.15 -22.80
N THR A 531 6.24 -9.50 -24.00
CA THR A 531 6.54 -10.88 -24.40
C THR A 531 8.03 -11.16 -24.46
N LYS A 532 8.85 -10.12 -24.69
CA LYS A 532 10.30 -10.24 -24.78
C LYS A 532 10.99 -8.92 -24.48
N VAL A 533 12.09 -8.99 -23.74
CA VAL A 533 12.95 -7.85 -23.41
C VAL A 533 14.35 -8.16 -23.95
N ASP A 534 14.94 -7.22 -24.70
CA ASP A 534 16.24 -7.39 -25.37
C ASP A 534 17.45 -6.94 -24.55
#